data_AF-A0A6C0E301-F1
#
_entry.id   AF-A0A6C0E301-F1
#
_cell.length_a   1.000
_cell.length_b   1.000
_cell.length_c   1.000
_cell.angle_alpha   90.00
_cell.angle_beta   90.00
_cell.angle_gamma   90.00
#
_symmetry.space_group_name_H-M   'P 1'
#
loop_
_entity.id
_entity.type
_entity.pdbx_description
1 polymer ?
#
loop_
_entity_poly.entity_id
_entity_poly.type
_entity_poly.pdbx_seq_one_letter_code
_entity_poly.pdbx_strand_id
1 'polypeptide(L)'
;MTITFAEYKQLPKKAPSNNLKEDKKYYIEGTSRRDDKMKTVYIGIYRRNRDGYNHFDEVEYVVNPFHQVGKPHGFDATSGHKFMEVIEIGPTESDYINKNRTLSELRDFDKNLRSRSRSSSRSRSSSRSRSRSRSRSRSRSRSRSRSSSSTKKGGRKHPKRKTVRRRSRK
;
A
#
# COMPACT_ATOMS: atom_id res chain seq x y z
N MET A 1 20.02 -15.60 -8.56
CA MET A 1 19.56 -16.97 -8.22
C MET A 1 18.64 -17.41 -9.34
N THR A 2 18.88 -18.58 -9.94
CA THR A 2 18.03 -19.14 -10.99
C THR A 2 17.13 -20.22 -10.39
N ILE A 3 15.85 -20.19 -10.73
CA ILE A 3 14.85 -21.15 -10.27
C ILE A 3 14.56 -22.17 -11.38
N THR A 4 13.89 -23.27 -11.02
CA THR A 4 13.41 -24.25 -11.98
C THR A 4 12.18 -23.74 -12.74
N PHE A 5 11.90 -24.30 -13.92
CA PHE A 5 10.71 -23.93 -14.68
C PHE A 5 9.40 -24.28 -13.95
N ALA A 6 9.41 -25.32 -13.11
CA ALA A 6 8.25 -25.70 -12.31
C ALA A 6 7.92 -24.64 -11.25
N GLU A 7 8.91 -24.12 -10.55
CA GLU A 7 8.76 -23.01 -9.60
C GLU A 7 8.31 -21.73 -10.31
N TYR A 8 8.87 -21.45 -11.50
CA TYR A 8 8.46 -20.32 -12.33
C TYR A 8 6.96 -20.34 -12.71
N LYS A 9 6.36 -21.52 -12.88
CA LYS A 9 4.92 -21.62 -13.16
C LYS A 9 4.03 -21.21 -11.99
N GLN A 10 4.53 -21.35 -10.77
CA GLN A 10 3.80 -21.00 -9.55
C GLN A 10 3.88 -19.51 -9.23
N LEU A 11 4.77 -18.76 -9.88
CA LEU A 11 4.92 -17.33 -9.64
C LEU A 11 3.69 -16.55 -10.12
N PRO A 12 3.28 -15.51 -9.36
CA PRO A 12 2.17 -14.66 -9.72
C PRO A 12 2.51 -13.85 -10.97
N LYS A 13 1.71 -14.04 -12.02
CA LYS A 13 1.90 -13.37 -13.30
C LYS A 13 0.58 -13.19 -14.01
N LYS A 14 0.46 -12.13 -14.81
CA LYS A 14 -0.71 -11.91 -15.64
C LYS A 14 -0.68 -12.81 -16.87
N ALA A 15 -1.85 -13.00 -17.47
CA ALA A 15 -1.97 -13.64 -18.79
C ALA A 15 -1.06 -12.94 -19.81
N PRO A 16 -0.55 -13.70 -20.81
CA PRO A 16 0.31 -13.13 -21.83
C PRO A 16 -0.43 -11.98 -22.55
N SER A 17 0.27 -10.85 -22.70
CA SER A 17 -0.29 -9.64 -23.32
C SER A 17 0.62 -9.19 -24.45
N ASN A 18 0.01 -8.89 -25.61
CA ASN A 18 0.71 -8.24 -26.73
C ASN A 18 0.90 -6.74 -26.49
N ASN A 19 0.11 -6.15 -25.59
CA ASN A 19 0.18 -4.75 -25.23
C ASN A 19 1.10 -4.59 -24.02
N LEU A 20 2.39 -4.42 -24.29
CA LEU A 20 3.39 -4.13 -23.27
C LEU A 20 3.25 -2.68 -22.80
N LYS A 21 3.32 -2.47 -21.49
CA LYS A 21 3.26 -1.17 -20.85
C LYS A 21 4.67 -0.76 -20.45
N GLU A 22 5.00 0.48 -20.77
CA GLU A 22 6.28 1.08 -20.44
C GLU A 22 6.54 1.05 -18.92
N ASP A 23 7.82 0.88 -18.57
CA ASP A 23 8.36 0.86 -17.20
C ASP A 23 7.83 -0.25 -16.30
N LYS A 24 7.25 -1.29 -16.91
CA LYS A 24 6.81 -2.47 -16.18
C LYS A 24 7.78 -3.64 -16.34
N LYS A 25 7.84 -4.47 -15.30
CA LYS A 25 8.58 -5.72 -15.31
C LYS A 25 7.78 -6.82 -15.99
N TYR A 26 8.45 -7.59 -16.82
CA TYR A 26 7.87 -8.74 -17.52
C TYR A 26 8.76 -9.96 -17.36
N TYR A 27 8.13 -11.12 -17.22
CA TYR A 27 8.74 -12.39 -17.54
C TYR A 27 8.72 -12.59 -19.05
N ILE A 28 9.87 -12.96 -19.61
CA ILE A 28 10.09 -13.18 -21.04
C ILE A 28 10.39 -14.68 -21.22
N GLU A 29 9.39 -15.45 -21.66
CA GLU A 29 9.52 -16.88 -21.91
C GLU A 29 9.89 -17.12 -23.38
N GLY A 30 10.96 -17.88 -23.62
CA GLY A 30 11.31 -18.34 -24.97
C GLY A 30 10.32 -19.38 -25.50
N THR A 31 9.75 -19.15 -26.69
CA THR A 31 8.83 -20.12 -27.31
C THR A 31 9.52 -21.10 -28.26
N SER A 32 10.83 -21.00 -28.43
CA SER A 32 11.59 -21.81 -29.40
C SER A 32 11.61 -23.31 -29.05
N ARG A 33 11.50 -23.65 -27.76
CA ARG A 33 11.56 -25.04 -27.28
C ARG A 33 10.21 -25.51 -26.74
N ARG A 34 9.83 -26.74 -27.11
CA ARG A 34 8.61 -27.39 -26.62
C ARG A 34 8.75 -27.87 -25.18
N ASP A 35 9.91 -28.41 -24.84
CA ASP A 35 10.16 -29.03 -23.54
C ASP A 35 10.39 -27.99 -22.44
N ASP A 36 9.56 -28.04 -21.41
CA ASP A 36 9.62 -27.14 -20.25
C ASP A 36 10.96 -27.18 -19.52
N LYS A 37 11.64 -28.33 -19.50
CA LYS A 37 12.96 -28.50 -18.87
C LYS A 37 14.07 -27.70 -19.57
N MET A 38 13.86 -27.35 -20.84
CA MET A 38 14.84 -26.63 -21.66
C MET A 38 14.46 -25.17 -21.87
N LYS A 39 13.33 -24.72 -21.32
CA LYS A 39 12.89 -23.34 -21.50
C LYS A 39 13.74 -22.39 -20.67
N THR A 40 14.13 -21.31 -21.32
CA THR A 40 14.75 -20.15 -20.69
C THR A 40 13.69 -19.10 -20.41
N VAL A 41 13.80 -18.49 -19.24
CA VAL A 41 12.93 -17.38 -18.83
C VAL A 41 13.80 -16.26 -18.31
N TYR A 42 13.54 -15.07 -18.82
CA TYR A 42 14.18 -13.84 -18.38
C TYR A 42 13.19 -12.97 -17.63
N ILE A 43 13.70 -12.04 -16.85
CA ILE A 43 12.95 -10.92 -16.31
C ILE A 43 13.61 -9.64 -16.81
N GLY A 44 12.82 -8.63 -17.16
CA GLY A 44 13.34 -7.34 -17.60
C GLY A 44 12.28 -6.25 -17.55
N ILE A 45 12.72 -4.99 -17.66
CA ILE A 45 11.85 -3.81 -17.66
C ILE A 45 11.62 -3.39 -19.10
N TYR A 46 10.35 -3.34 -19.51
CA TYR A 46 10.00 -2.91 -20.85
C TYR A 46 10.19 -1.40 -21.03
N ARG A 47 10.89 -1.00 -22.09
CA ARG A 47 11.07 0.39 -22.48
C ARG A 47 10.63 0.56 -23.93
N ARG A 48 9.88 1.63 -24.20
CA ARG A 48 9.40 1.92 -25.55
C ARG A 48 10.36 2.87 -26.25
N ASN A 49 10.69 2.59 -27.51
CA ASN A 49 11.39 3.51 -28.41
C ASN A 49 12.72 4.08 -27.90
N ARG A 50 13.54 3.30 -27.19
CA ARG A 50 14.96 3.67 -27.05
C ARG A 50 15.62 3.27 -28.36
N ASP A 51 16.21 4.24 -29.06
CA ASP A 51 16.97 3.99 -30.30
C ASP A 51 16.15 3.41 -31.48
N GLY A 52 14.83 3.59 -31.48
CA GLY A 52 13.95 3.25 -32.62
C GLY A 52 13.33 1.85 -32.58
N TYR A 53 13.57 1.07 -31.52
CA TYR A 53 12.95 -0.23 -31.30
C TYR A 53 12.44 -0.39 -29.86
N ASN A 54 11.59 -1.41 -29.65
CA ASN A 54 11.09 -1.76 -28.33
C ASN A 54 12.02 -2.79 -27.72
N HIS A 55 12.56 -2.51 -26.54
CA HIS A 55 13.54 -3.40 -25.89
C HIS A 55 13.25 -3.54 -24.40
N PHE A 56 13.86 -4.56 -23.80
CA PHE A 56 13.90 -4.75 -22.36
C PHE A 56 15.26 -4.35 -21.81
N ASP A 57 15.23 -3.53 -20.76
CA ASP A 57 16.39 -3.17 -19.96
C ASP A 57 16.47 -4.03 -18.69
N GLU A 58 17.65 -4.02 -18.06
CA GLU A 58 17.91 -4.74 -16.79
C GLU A 58 17.51 -6.22 -16.86
N VAL A 59 17.86 -6.86 -17.98
CA VAL A 59 17.46 -8.24 -18.23
C VAL A 59 18.29 -9.20 -17.37
N GLU A 60 17.63 -10.11 -16.68
CA GLU A 60 18.26 -11.13 -15.84
C GLU A 60 17.64 -12.51 -16.08
N TYR A 61 18.42 -13.57 -15.84
CA TYR A 61 17.93 -14.94 -15.92
C TYR A 61 17.07 -15.28 -14.70
N VAL A 62 15.83 -15.71 -14.95
CA VAL A 62 14.97 -16.33 -13.95
C VAL A 62 15.13 -17.85 -13.99
N VAL A 63 15.04 -18.42 -15.19
CA VAL A 63 15.23 -19.85 -15.45
C VAL A 63 16.33 -20.01 -16.49
N ASN A 64 17.41 -20.69 -16.12
CA ASN A 64 18.59 -20.90 -16.98
C ASN A 64 19.02 -22.38 -16.93
N PRO A 65 18.39 -23.26 -17.73
CA PRO A 65 18.70 -24.68 -17.73
C PRO A 65 20.10 -24.98 -18.31
N PHE A 66 20.68 -24.04 -19.07
CA PHE A 66 22.00 -24.18 -19.69
C PHE A 66 23.12 -23.61 -18.85
N HIS A 67 22.82 -23.01 -17.69
CA HIS A 67 23.79 -22.39 -16.79
C HIS A 67 24.74 -21.41 -17.51
N GLN A 68 24.21 -20.70 -18.52
CA GLN A 68 24.97 -19.66 -19.21
C GLN A 68 25.44 -18.59 -18.22
N VAL A 69 26.72 -18.23 -18.32
CA VAL A 69 27.36 -17.24 -17.45
C VAL A 69 27.30 -15.88 -18.13
N GLY A 70 26.92 -14.84 -17.37
CA GLY A 70 26.87 -13.46 -17.85
C GLY A 70 25.48 -12.83 -17.72
N LYS A 71 25.40 -11.51 -17.95
CA LYS A 71 24.13 -10.78 -18.01
C LYS A 71 23.63 -10.80 -19.46
N PRO A 72 22.37 -11.22 -19.70
CA PRO A 72 21.79 -11.11 -21.03
C PRO A 72 21.70 -9.63 -21.40
N HIS A 73 22.21 -9.29 -22.60
CA HIS A 73 22.11 -7.92 -23.11
C HIS A 73 20.69 -7.66 -23.64
N GLY A 74 20.31 -6.38 -23.65
CA GLY A 74 18.97 -5.88 -23.96
C GLY A 74 18.22 -6.70 -25.01
N PHE A 75 16.97 -7.03 -24.68
CA PHE A 75 16.19 -8.00 -25.41
C PHE A 75 15.17 -7.31 -26.30
N ASP A 76 15.18 -7.56 -27.60
CA ASP A 76 14.19 -6.99 -28.49
C ASP A 76 12.81 -7.59 -28.22
N ALA A 77 11.79 -6.74 -28.11
CA ALA A 77 10.40 -7.16 -27.92
C ALA A 77 9.77 -7.64 -29.25
N THR A 78 10.47 -8.48 -29.99
CA THR A 78 10.05 -9.04 -31.29
C THR A 78 9.45 -10.43 -31.14
N SER A 79 8.91 -10.97 -32.24
CA SER A 79 8.25 -12.28 -32.29
C SER A 79 9.18 -13.42 -31.86
N GLY A 80 8.66 -14.37 -31.07
CA GLY A 80 9.42 -15.54 -30.58
C GLY A 80 9.42 -15.68 -29.05
N HIS A 81 8.77 -14.73 -28.36
CA HIS A 81 8.70 -14.69 -26.91
C HIS A 81 7.27 -14.47 -26.42
N LYS A 82 6.98 -15.05 -25.25
CA LYS A 82 5.76 -14.76 -24.50
C LYS A 82 6.11 -13.82 -23.36
N PHE A 83 5.38 -12.72 -23.28
CA PHE A 83 5.58 -11.70 -22.26
C PHE A 83 4.46 -11.76 -21.24
N MET A 84 4.81 -11.91 -19.96
CA MET A 84 3.86 -11.94 -18.84
C MET A 84 4.23 -10.86 -17.83
N GLU A 85 3.30 -9.95 -17.55
CA GLU A 85 3.54 -8.88 -16.56
C GLU A 85 3.77 -9.50 -15.18
N VAL A 86 4.88 -9.12 -14.54
CA VAL A 86 5.20 -9.53 -13.17
C VAL A 86 4.22 -8.83 -12.24
N ILE A 87 3.55 -9.60 -11.39
CA ILE A 87 2.75 -9.04 -10.31
C ILE A 87 3.67 -8.94 -9.11
N GLU A 88 4.14 -7.73 -8.79
CA GLU A 88 4.86 -7.50 -7.54
C GLU A 88 3.87 -7.74 -6.39
N ILE A 89 4.08 -8.80 -5.61
CA ILE A 89 3.42 -8.99 -4.32
C ILE A 89 4.10 -8.02 -3.33
N GLY A 90 3.90 -6.72 -3.56
CA GLY A 90 4.12 -5.72 -2.54
C GLY A 90 2.93 -5.68 -1.58
N PRO A 91 3.10 -5.18 -0.35
CA PRO A 91 1.96 -4.92 0.51
C PRO A 91 1.03 -3.94 -0.19
N THR A 92 -0.17 -4.41 -0.53
CA THR A 92 -1.21 -3.60 -1.14
C THR A 92 -1.77 -2.61 -0.12
N GLU A 93 -2.37 -1.49 -0.55
CA GLU A 93 -3.03 -0.54 0.35
C GLU A 93 -4.06 -1.23 1.29
N SER A 94 -4.76 -2.25 0.78
CA SER A 94 -5.66 -3.08 1.56
C SER A 94 -4.97 -3.87 2.67
N ASP A 95 -3.73 -4.32 2.45
CA ASP A 95 -2.95 -5.07 3.44
C ASP A 95 -2.53 -4.16 4.60
N TYR A 96 -2.19 -2.90 4.31
CA TYR A 96 -1.93 -1.89 5.34
C TYR A 96 -3.19 -1.56 6.15
N ILE A 97 -4.34 -1.40 5.49
CA ILE A 97 -5.62 -1.15 6.15
C ILE A 97 -5.99 -2.33 7.07
N ASN A 98 -5.85 -3.55 6.60
CA ASN A 98 -6.15 -4.77 7.37
C ASN A 98 -5.21 -4.94 8.57
N LYS A 99 -3.92 -4.61 8.41
CA LYS A 99 -2.95 -4.60 9.52
C LYS A 99 -3.31 -3.57 10.59
N ASN A 100 -3.77 -2.39 10.20
CA ASN A 100 -4.20 -1.37 11.15
C ASN A 100 -5.47 -1.78 11.90
N ARG A 101 -6.41 -2.45 11.22
CA ARG A 101 -7.61 -3.00 11.84
C ARG A 101 -7.28 -4.09 12.87
N THR A 102 -6.43 -5.06 12.53
CA THR A 102 -6.03 -6.11 13.47
C THR A 102 -5.25 -5.56 14.67
N LEU A 103 -4.41 -4.54 14.48
CA LEU A 103 -3.75 -3.83 15.58
C LEU A 103 -4.74 -3.10 16.50
N SER A 104 -5.82 -2.53 15.95
CA SER A 104 -6.87 -1.89 16.77
C SER A 104 -7.66 -2.91 17.58
N GLU A 105 -8.01 -4.05 16.98
CA GLU A 105 -8.72 -5.15 17.66
C GLU A 105 -7.87 -5.76 18.79
N LEU A 106 -6.56 -5.93 18.58
CA LEU A 106 -5.62 -6.37 19.62
C LEU A 106 -5.52 -5.38 20.78
N ARG A 107 -5.44 -4.07 20.49
CA ARG A 107 -5.41 -3.03 21.54
C ARG A 107 -6.67 -3.03 22.39
N ASP A 108 -7.82 -3.26 21.77
CA ASP A 108 -9.09 -3.28 22.50
C ASP A 108 -9.27 -4.58 23.29
N PHE A 109 -8.74 -5.70 22.80
CA PHE A 109 -8.61 -6.93 23.57
C PHE A 109 -7.74 -6.75 24.83
N ASP A 110 -6.56 -6.11 24.71
CA ASP A 110 -5.69 -5.81 25.85
C ASP A 110 -6.34 -4.86 26.88
N LYS A 111 -7.06 -3.84 26.41
CA LYS A 111 -7.83 -2.95 27.30
C LYS A 111 -8.91 -3.72 28.05
N ASN A 112 -9.60 -4.64 27.39
CA ASN A 112 -10.64 -5.47 27.99
C ASN A 112 -10.10 -6.49 28.99
N LEU A 113 -8.92 -7.07 28.73
CA LEU A 113 -8.22 -7.89 29.72
C LEU A 113 -7.83 -7.05 30.94
N ARG A 114 -7.23 -5.89 30.72
CA ARG A 114 -6.76 -5.00 31.79
C ARG A 114 -7.89 -4.41 32.64
N SER A 115 -9.08 -4.19 32.06
CA SER A 115 -10.28 -3.75 32.78
C SER A 115 -10.91 -4.88 33.59
N ARG A 116 -10.94 -6.12 33.07
CA ARG A 116 -11.34 -7.34 33.83
C ARG A 116 -10.41 -7.63 35.02
N SER A 117 -9.11 -7.42 34.88
CA SER A 117 -8.16 -7.60 35.99
C SER A 117 -8.37 -6.57 37.11
N ARG A 118 -8.81 -5.35 36.79
CA ARG A 118 -9.08 -4.28 37.78
C ARG A 118 -10.41 -4.43 38.51
N SER A 119 -11.39 -5.11 37.94
CA SER A 119 -12.65 -5.44 38.64
C SER A 119 -12.52 -6.66 39.55
N SER A 120 -11.59 -7.58 39.26
CA SER A 120 -11.29 -8.73 40.12
C SER A 120 -10.47 -8.40 41.37
N SER A 121 -9.82 -7.24 41.45
CA SER A 121 -8.95 -6.87 42.58
C SER A 121 -9.63 -5.95 43.62
N ARG A 122 -10.95 -5.74 43.55
CA ARG A 122 -11.67 -4.83 44.47
C ARG A 122 -12.49 -5.52 45.56
N SER A 123 -12.30 -6.82 45.73
CA SER A 123 -12.90 -7.62 46.80
C SER A 123 -11.82 -8.09 47.78
N ARG A 124 -11.30 -7.15 48.60
CA ARG A 124 -10.68 -7.50 49.89
C ARG A 124 -10.71 -6.31 50.86
N SER A 125 -11.66 -6.43 51.78
CA SER A 125 -11.67 -6.00 53.20
C SER A 125 -11.55 -4.51 53.57
N SER A 126 -12.64 -3.97 54.14
CA SER A 126 -12.55 -3.24 55.41
C SER A 126 -13.92 -3.21 56.10
N SER A 127 -14.05 -4.02 57.15
CA SER A 127 -15.08 -3.92 58.18
C SER A 127 -14.69 -2.84 59.18
N ARG A 128 -15.52 -1.80 59.37
CA ARG A 128 -15.73 -1.16 60.69
C ARG A 128 -16.91 -0.20 60.68
N SER A 129 -17.74 -0.38 61.70
CA SER A 129 -19.00 0.30 62.00
C SER A 129 -18.82 1.72 62.57
N ARG A 130 -19.96 2.43 62.67
CA ARG A 130 -20.32 3.61 63.50
C ARG A 130 -20.35 5.00 62.84
N SER A 131 -21.58 5.38 62.48
CA SER A 131 -22.27 6.65 62.82
C SER A 131 -21.45 7.92 63.08
N ARG A 132 -21.71 8.97 62.27
CA ARG A 132 -22.11 10.30 62.76
C ARG A 132 -22.51 11.23 61.60
N SER A 133 -23.69 11.81 61.77
CA SER A 133 -24.28 12.90 61.01
C SER A 133 -23.34 14.11 60.90
N ARG A 134 -23.27 14.71 59.70
CA ARG A 134 -23.04 16.16 59.56
C ARG A 134 -23.41 16.67 58.17
N SER A 135 -24.44 17.49 58.19
CA SER A 135 -24.96 18.37 57.15
C SER A 135 -23.83 19.11 56.41
N ARG A 136 -23.90 19.15 55.08
CA ARG A 136 -23.35 20.28 54.31
C ARG A 136 -24.02 20.39 52.94
N SER A 137 -24.99 21.30 52.92
CA SER A 137 -25.55 21.92 51.74
C SER A 137 -24.43 22.44 50.82
N ARG A 138 -24.46 22.06 49.54
CA ARG A 138 -23.83 22.83 48.47
C ARG A 138 -24.57 22.61 47.15
N SER A 139 -25.55 23.47 46.95
CA SER A 139 -26.10 23.81 45.65
C SER A 139 -24.98 24.25 44.70
N ARG A 140 -24.91 23.65 43.51
CA ARG A 140 -24.41 24.35 42.32
C ARG A 140 -25.13 23.81 41.08
N SER A 141 -26.07 24.63 40.67
CA SER A 141 -26.88 24.60 39.47
C SER A 141 -26.05 24.81 38.20
N ARG A 142 -26.59 24.26 37.09
CA ARG A 142 -26.52 24.75 35.69
C ARG A 142 -25.11 24.75 35.05
N SER A 143 -24.91 24.29 33.81
CA SER A 143 -25.76 24.42 32.63
C SER A 143 -25.33 23.51 31.48
N ARG A 144 -26.36 23.03 30.75
CA ARG A 144 -26.35 22.71 29.31
C ARG A 144 -25.56 23.76 28.50
N SER A 145 -24.76 23.33 27.52
CA SER A 145 -24.96 23.61 26.08
C SER A 145 -23.66 23.53 25.25
N ARG A 146 -23.74 22.68 24.22
CA ARG A 146 -23.41 22.92 22.80
C ARG A 146 -22.00 23.40 22.39
N SER A 147 -21.40 22.52 21.60
CA SER A 147 -20.43 22.73 20.52
C SER A 147 -20.57 24.07 19.77
N SER A 148 -19.42 24.71 19.53
CA SER A 148 -19.21 25.50 18.31
C SER A 148 -17.74 25.45 17.90
N SER A 149 -17.53 24.93 16.69
CA SER A 149 -16.32 25.07 15.89
C SER A 149 -15.95 26.54 15.75
N SER A 150 -14.75 26.92 16.18
CA SER A 150 -14.17 28.21 15.82
C SER A 150 -12.74 28.03 15.33
N THR A 151 -12.63 27.97 14.01
CA THR A 151 -11.42 28.20 13.23
C THR A 151 -10.92 29.63 13.47
N LYS A 152 -9.69 29.79 13.97
CA LYS A 152 -8.97 31.08 13.94
C LYS A 152 -7.46 30.87 13.85
N LYS A 153 -6.91 31.19 12.67
CA LYS A 153 -5.68 31.97 12.42
C LYS A 153 -5.30 31.77 10.95
N GLY A 154 -5.17 32.77 10.09
CA GLY A 154 -5.29 34.22 10.22
C GLY A 154 -4.88 34.85 8.89
N GLY A 155 -4.98 36.18 8.78
CA GLY A 155 -4.35 36.92 7.69
C GLY A 155 -5.26 37.91 6.98
N ARG A 156 -5.39 39.11 7.55
CA ARG A 156 -5.99 40.30 6.92
C ARG A 156 -5.15 40.76 5.72
N LYS A 157 -5.81 41.18 4.63
CA LYS A 157 -5.73 42.55 4.03
C LYS A 157 -6.50 42.61 2.70
N HIS A 158 -7.59 43.37 2.68
CA HIS A 158 -8.20 43.99 1.50
C HIS A 158 -7.83 45.50 1.52
N PRO A 159 -8.15 46.32 0.49
CA PRO A 159 -8.23 46.08 -0.96
C PRO A 159 -7.56 47.22 -1.78
N LYS A 160 -7.38 47.06 -3.11
CA LYS A 160 -7.49 48.21 -4.04
C LYS A 160 -8.24 47.83 -5.32
N ARG A 161 -9.33 48.57 -5.51
CA ARG A 161 -10.24 48.64 -6.66
C ARG A 161 -9.51 49.35 -7.81
N LYS A 162 -9.54 48.81 -9.04
CA LYS A 162 -9.34 49.60 -10.26
C LYS A 162 -10.42 49.26 -11.29
N THR A 163 -10.91 50.34 -11.89
CA THR A 163 -12.14 50.51 -12.64
C THR A 163 -12.09 49.95 -14.06
N VAL A 164 -13.29 49.58 -14.53
CA VAL A 164 -13.69 49.17 -15.88
C VAL A 164 -13.24 50.17 -16.96
N ARG A 165 -12.82 49.66 -18.13
CA ARG A 165 -13.07 50.33 -19.41
C ARG A 165 -13.52 49.30 -20.46
N ARG A 166 -14.82 49.32 -20.74
CA ARG A 166 -15.40 48.82 -21.99
C ARG A 166 -14.79 49.63 -23.13
N ARG A 167 -14.32 48.98 -24.19
CA ARG A 167 -14.39 49.55 -25.54
C ARG A 167 -14.91 48.48 -26.50
N SER A 168 -15.99 48.88 -27.14
CA SER A 168 -16.77 48.20 -28.16
C SER A 168 -16.04 48.09 -29.50
N ARG A 169 -16.38 47.02 -30.22
CA ARG A 169 -16.59 46.89 -31.68
C ARG A 169 -15.55 47.53 -32.62
N LYS A 170 -14.98 46.68 -33.47
CA LYS A 170 -15.35 46.68 -34.89
C LYS A 170 -15.22 45.27 -35.45
#